data_AF-A0A6S7H5S4-F1
#
_entry.id   AF-A0A6S7H5S4-F1
#
_cell.length_a   1.000
_cell.length_b   1.000
_cell.length_c   1.000
_cell.angle_alpha   90.00
_cell.angle_beta   90.00
_cell.angle_gamma   90.00
#
_symmetry.space_group_name_H-M   'P 1'
#
loop_
_entity.id
_entity.type
_entity.pdbx_description
1 polymer ?
#
loop_
_entity_poly.entity_id
_entity_poly.type
_entity_poly.pdbx_seq_one_letter_code
_entity_poly.pdbx_strand_id
1 'polypeptide(L)'
;MDYMEPLDTRGENKNRNTWKLGKIVRLITGRDGVVRGAELQTGNGRLERLLQLIYPLELHCDQEAVERETPPLNAQAKEFRPKRKAAENAAAKINKVLAEEEETVID
;
A
#
# COMPACT_ATOMS: atom_id res chain seq x y z
N MET A 1 2.80 -2.44 21.06
CA MET A 1 2.52 -2.24 19.63
C MET A 1 1.11 -1.70 19.56
N ASP A 2 0.96 -0.40 19.38
CA ASP A 2 -0.36 0.24 19.33
C ASP A 2 -1.01 -0.11 17.98
N TYR A 3 -1.96 -1.03 18.02
CA TYR A 3 -2.87 -1.29 16.92
C TYR A 3 -3.67 0.00 16.68
N MET A 4 -3.42 0.66 15.55
CA MET A 4 -4.11 1.90 15.20
C MET A 4 -5.11 1.60 14.09
N GLU A 5 -6.38 1.48 14.48
CA GLU A 5 -7.51 1.22 13.61
C GLU A 5 -7.63 2.29 12.50
N PRO A 6 -7.92 1.89 11.25
CA PRO A 6 -8.26 2.83 10.19
C PRO A 6 -9.63 3.46 10.48
N LEU A 7 -9.72 4.79 10.39
CA LEU A 7 -10.97 5.51 10.63
C LEU A 7 -11.36 6.41 9.46
N ASP A 8 -12.65 6.50 9.24
CA ASP A 8 -13.36 7.15 8.15
C ASP A 8 -13.78 8.57 8.54
N THR A 9 -13.64 9.55 7.64
CA THR A 9 -13.82 10.97 7.97
C THR A 9 -14.98 11.56 7.19
N ARG A 10 -16.01 12.06 7.89
CA ARG A 10 -17.19 12.67 7.28
C ARG A 10 -16.79 13.85 6.39
N GLY A 11 -17.04 13.72 5.08
CA GLY A 11 -17.38 14.86 4.21
C GLY A 11 -18.88 15.14 4.33
N GLU A 12 -19.32 16.34 3.95
CA GLU A 12 -20.72 16.83 4.04
C GLU A 12 -21.81 15.93 3.41
N ASN A 13 -21.42 14.82 2.78
CA ASN A 13 -22.27 13.85 2.13
C ASN A 13 -22.76 12.75 3.11
N LYS A 14 -24.07 12.48 3.11
CA LYS A 14 -24.70 11.43 3.94
C LYS A 14 -24.25 10.01 3.55
N ASN A 15 -23.71 9.84 2.34
CA ASN A 15 -23.24 8.53 1.86
C ASN A 15 -21.84 8.20 2.42
N ARG A 16 -21.78 7.21 3.34
CA ARG A 16 -20.55 6.72 3.97
C ARG A 16 -19.52 6.22 2.94
N ASN A 17 -19.96 5.70 1.79
CA ASN A 17 -19.05 5.23 0.74
C ASN A 17 -18.22 6.35 0.08
N THR A 18 -18.54 7.61 0.37
CA THR A 18 -17.81 8.79 -0.16
C THR A 18 -16.91 9.44 0.89
N TRP A 19 -16.93 8.94 2.12
CA TRP A 19 -16.10 9.49 3.18
C TRP A 19 -14.63 9.15 2.93
N LYS A 20 -13.74 10.04 3.39
CA LYS A 20 -12.32 9.87 3.17
C LYS A 20 -11.78 8.92 4.22
N LEU A 21 -11.27 7.77 3.77
CA LEU A 21 -10.50 6.88 4.63
C LEU A 21 -9.18 7.52 5.04
N GLY A 22 -8.84 7.41 6.32
CA GLY A 22 -7.59 7.88 6.86
C GLY A 22 -7.07 6.98 7.99
N LYS A 23 -5.77 7.00 8.19
CA LYS A 23 -5.13 6.42 9.37
C LYS A 23 -4.92 7.56 10.38
N ILE A 24 -5.34 7.42 11.63
CA ILE A 24 -4.92 8.38 12.68
C ILE A 24 -3.39 8.41 12.68
N VAL A 25 -2.76 9.56 12.87
CA VAL A 25 -1.30 9.66 13.05
C VAL A 25 -0.93 10.39 14.32
N ARG A 26 -1.85 11.18 14.87
CA ARG A 26 -1.69 11.90 16.12
C ARG A 26 -3.04 12.21 16.74
N LEU A 27 -3.13 12.10 18.06
CA LEU A 27 -4.31 12.52 18.83
C LEU A 27 -4.15 13.98 19.27
N ILE A 28 -5.28 14.71 19.26
CA ILE A 28 -5.36 16.10 19.69
C ILE A 28 -6.10 16.13 21.03
N THR A 29 -5.32 16.28 22.10
CA THR A 29 -5.78 16.33 23.49
C THR A 29 -5.96 17.77 23.97
N GLY A 30 -7.04 17.99 24.74
CA GLY A 30 -7.28 19.23 25.46
C GLY A 30 -6.38 19.36 26.69
N ARG A 31 -6.43 20.53 27.34
CA ARG A 31 -5.68 20.82 28.57
C ARG A 31 -6.06 19.90 29.74
N ASP A 32 -7.28 19.37 29.72
CA ASP A 32 -7.83 18.39 30.65
C ASP A 32 -7.41 16.95 30.34
N GLY A 33 -6.57 16.73 29.33
CA GLY A 33 -6.13 15.40 28.89
C GLY A 33 -7.16 14.65 28.06
N VAL A 34 -8.32 15.23 27.77
CA VAL A 34 -9.38 14.58 26.99
C VAL A 34 -9.13 14.76 25.50
N VAL A 35 -9.10 13.65 24.76
CA VAL A 35 -8.95 13.64 23.31
C VAL A 35 -10.23 14.22 22.68
N ARG A 36 -10.08 15.22 21.81
CA ARG A 36 -11.22 15.85 21.09
C ARG A 36 -11.09 15.79 19.58
N GLY A 37 -9.90 15.49 19.07
CA GLY A 37 -9.67 15.33 17.64
C GLY A 37 -8.49 14.42 17.36
N ALA A 38 -8.26 14.18 16.08
CA ALA A 38 -7.11 13.47 15.58
C ALA A 38 -6.65 14.06 14.24
N GLU A 39 -5.36 13.99 14.02
CA GLU A 39 -4.73 14.19 12.72
C GLU A 39 -4.76 12.84 11.99
N LEU A 40 -5.27 12.83 10.76
CA LEU A 40 -5.41 11.66 9.93
C LEU A 40 -4.55 11.80 8.67
N GLN A 41 -3.81 10.74 8.35
CA GLN A 41 -3.14 10.59 7.07
C GLN A 41 -4.10 9.92 6.09
N THR A 42 -4.43 10.64 5.03
CA THR A 42 -5.18 10.14 3.87
C THR A 42 -4.25 9.99 2.67
N GLY A 43 -4.73 9.34 1.61
CA GLY A 43 -3.98 9.24 0.34
C GLY A 43 -3.62 10.60 -0.27
N ASN A 44 -4.40 11.64 0.03
CA ASN A 44 -4.21 12.99 -0.51
C ASN A 44 -3.50 13.94 0.46
N GLY A 45 -2.92 13.42 1.55
CA GLY A 45 -2.22 14.22 2.56
C GLY A 45 -2.87 14.11 3.94
N ARG A 46 -2.53 15.05 4.82
CA ARG A 46 -3.01 15.06 6.21
C ARG A 46 -4.23 15.95 6.39
N LEU A 47 -5.11 15.54 7.28
CA LEU A 47 -6.29 16.32 7.67
C LEU A 47 -6.58 16.15 9.16
N GLU A 48 -6.98 17.23 9.83
CA GLU A 48 -7.43 17.16 11.22
C GLU A 48 -8.95 17.09 11.29
N ARG A 49 -9.47 16.24 12.20
CA ARG A 49 -10.91 16.10 12.45
C ARG A 49 -11.20 15.96 13.93
N LEU A 50 -12.36 16.47 14.32
CA LEU A 50 -12.94 16.19 15.64
C LEU A 50 -13.28 14.70 15.74
N LEU A 51 -13.11 14.12 16.93
CA LEU A 51 -13.37 12.70 17.20
C LEU A 51 -14.78 12.28 16.80
N GLN A 52 -15.79 13.14 17.02
CA GLN A 52 -17.18 12.89 16.63
C GLN A 52 -17.40 12.75 15.11
N LEU A 53 -16.45 13.21 14.29
CA LEU A 53 -16.51 13.15 12.82
C LEU A 53 -15.65 12.03 12.24
N ILE A 54 -15.02 11.24 13.12
CA ILE A 54 -14.19 10.10 12.80
C ILE A 54 -15.00 8.84 13.13
N TYR A 55 -15.12 7.92 12.19
CA TYR A 55 -15.91 6.70 12.35
C TYR A 55 -15.05 5.46 12.07
N PRO A 56 -15.05 4.42 12.92
CA PRO A 56 -14.22 3.25 12.69
C PRO A 56 -14.56 2.55 11.37
N LEU A 57 -13.55 2.01 10.69
CA LEU A 57 -13.79 1.15 9.55
C LEU A 57 -14.20 -0.24 10.05
N GLU A 58 -15.51 -0.52 10.04
CA GLU A 58 -16.07 -1.81 10.44
C GLU A 58 -15.80 -2.86 9.34
N LEU A 59 -14.62 -3.47 9.38
CA LEU A 59 -14.28 -4.59 8.53
C LEU A 59 -14.63 -5.90 9.24
N HIS A 60 -15.50 -6.70 8.63
CA HIS A 60 -15.69 -8.08 9.03
C HIS A 60 -14.71 -8.91 8.20
N CYS A 61 -13.69 -9.47 8.86
CA CYS A 61 -12.87 -10.50 8.25
C CYS A 61 -13.44 -11.85 8.69
N ASP A 62 -13.96 -12.65 7.76
CA ASP A 62 -14.30 -14.06 8.01
C ASP A 62 -13.05 -14.92 8.25
N GLN A 63 -11.87 -14.30 8.25
CA GLN A 63 -10.66 -14.94 8.75
C GLN A 63 -10.73 -14.90 10.27
N GLU A 64 -10.94 -16.09 10.87
CA GLU A 64 -10.34 -16.39 12.17
C GLU A 64 -8.94 -15.78 12.15
N ALA A 65 -8.58 -15.05 13.22
CA ALA A 65 -7.22 -14.57 13.41
C ALA A 65 -6.32 -15.80 13.51
N VAL A 66 -6.00 -16.41 12.38
CA VAL A 66 -4.84 -17.25 12.23
C VAL A 66 -3.75 -16.27 12.57
N GLU A 67 -3.17 -16.43 13.77
CA GLU A 67 -1.78 -16.09 14.00
C GLU A 67 -1.05 -16.76 12.84
N ARG A 68 -0.94 -16.05 11.71
CA ARG A 68 -0.21 -16.55 10.57
C ARG A 68 1.19 -16.64 11.15
N GLU A 69 1.64 -17.84 11.44
CA GLU A 69 3.05 -18.13 11.56
C GLU A 69 3.65 -17.60 10.26
N THR A 70 4.08 -16.33 10.28
CA THR A 70 4.78 -15.76 9.14
C THR A 70 6.04 -16.59 9.07
N PRO A 71 6.25 -17.38 8.00
CA PRO A 71 7.49 -18.11 7.88
C PRO A 71 8.60 -17.07 8.01
N PRO A 72 9.66 -17.34 8.81
CA PRO A 72 10.73 -16.37 8.98
C PRO A 72 11.24 -15.98 7.59
N LEU A 73 11.38 -14.67 7.37
CA LEU A 73 11.88 -14.14 6.10
C LEU A 73 13.22 -14.81 5.79
N ASN A 74 13.30 -15.48 4.65
CA ASN A 74 14.51 -16.17 4.23
C ASN A 74 15.58 -15.14 3.82
N ALA A 75 16.57 -14.91 4.69
CA ALA A 75 17.67 -13.96 4.44
C ALA A 75 18.55 -14.35 3.25
N GLN A 76 18.50 -15.62 2.83
CA GLN A 76 19.19 -16.15 1.66
C GLN A 76 18.31 -16.15 0.39
N ALA A 77 17.09 -15.61 0.45
CA ALA A 77 16.24 -15.49 -0.73
C ALA A 77 16.92 -14.62 -1.79
N LYS A 78 16.95 -15.12 -3.03
CA LYS A 78 17.45 -14.34 -4.17
C LYS A 78 16.57 -13.12 -4.36
N GLU A 79 17.20 -11.98 -4.63
CA GLU A 79 16.52 -10.73 -4.91
C GLU A 79 15.56 -10.92 -6.09
N PHE A 80 14.28 -10.59 -5.87
CA PHE A 80 13.26 -10.68 -6.91
C PHE A 80 13.53 -9.60 -7.95
N ARG A 81 14.23 -9.96 -9.03
CA ARG A 81 14.51 -9.10 -10.19
C ARG A 81 13.64 -9.54 -11.37
N PRO A 82 12.37 -9.13 -11.44
CA PRO A 82 11.53 -9.49 -12.57
C PRO A 82 12.12 -8.83 -13.83
N LYS A 83 12.67 -9.64 -14.74
CA LYS A 83 13.03 -9.15 -16.07
C LYS A 83 11.72 -8.78 -16.76
N ARG A 84 11.55 -7.49 -17.09
CA ARG A 84 10.39 -7.05 -17.87
C ARG A 84 10.41 -7.83 -19.19
N LYS A 85 9.29 -8.43 -19.61
CA LYS A 85 9.16 -9.18 -20.89
C LYS A 85 9.78 -8.45 -22.10
N ALA A 86 9.75 -7.11 -22.08
CA ALA A 86 10.37 -6.26 -23.08
C ALA A 86 11.91 -6.44 -23.19
N ALA A 87 12.61 -6.63 -22.07
CA ALA A 87 14.07 -6.82 -22.07
C ALA A 87 14.48 -8.19 -22.63
N GLU A 88 13.69 -9.24 -22.35
CA GLU A 88 13.88 -10.58 -22.93
C GLU A 88 13.67 -10.54 -24.45
N ASN A 89 12.60 -9.88 -24.89
CA ASN A 89 12.32 -9.69 -26.31
C ASN A 89 13.43 -8.88 -27.02
N ALA A 90 14.00 -7.87 -26.37
CA ALA A 90 15.10 -7.08 -26.93
C ALA A 90 16.38 -7.93 -27.08
N ALA A 91 16.74 -8.73 -26.07
CA ALA A 91 17.91 -9.61 -26.14
C ALA A 91 17.76 -10.68 -27.24
N ALA A 92 16.57 -11.27 -27.37
CA ALA A 92 16.28 -12.24 -28.43
C ALA A 92 16.42 -11.61 -29.84
N LYS A 93 15.97 -10.36 -30.01
CA LYS A 93 16.15 -9.63 -31.27
C LYS A 93 17.62 -9.35 -31.59
N ILE A 94 18.41 -8.92 -30.59
CA ILE A 94 19.84 -8.66 -30.77
C ILE A 94 20.57 -9.93 -31.23
N ASN A 95 20.30 -11.08 -30.59
CA ASN A 95 20.93 -12.35 -30.98
C ASN A 95 20.53 -12.80 -32.38
N LYS A 96 19.29 -12.53 -32.80
CA LYS A 96 18.82 -12.85 -34.15
C LYS A 96 19.54 -12.03 -35.22
N VAL A 97 19.74 -10.73 -34.96
CA VAL A 97 20.48 -9.84 -35.87
C VAL A 97 21.94 -10.28 -36.01
N LEU A 98 22.60 -10.63 -34.90
CA LEU A 98 24.00 -11.10 -34.93
C LEU A 98 24.16 -12.41 -35.70
N ALA A 99 23.22 -13.35 -35.57
CA ALA A 99 23.26 -14.61 -36.31
C ALA A 99 23.04 -14.40 -37.82
N GLU A 100 22.17 -13.44 -38.19
CA GLU A 100 21.94 -13.07 -39.60
C GLU A 100 23.16 -12.35 -40.19
N GLU A 101 23.90 -11.57 -39.40
CA GLU A 101 25.15 -10.91 -39.83
C GLU A 101 26.28 -11.92 -40.09
N GLU A 102 26.43 -12.97 -39.28
CA GLU A 102 27.46 -14.02 -39.47
C GLU A 102 27.25 -14.85 -40.75
N GLU A 103 26.01 -14.99 -41.21
CA GLU A 103 25.65 -15.80 -42.39
C GLU A 103 25.87 -15.04 -43.72
N THR A 104 26.01 -13.70 -43.67
CA THR A 104 26.24 -12.84 -44.84
C THR A 104 27.71 -12.55 -45.16
N VAL A 105 28.65 -13.07 -44.35
CA VAL A 105 30.10 -12.83 -44.50
C VAL A 105 30.83 -13.99 -45.21
N ILE A 106 30.11 -15.06 -45.59
CA ILE A 106 30.66 -16.18 -46.35
C ILE A 106 30.12 -16.13 -47.78
N ASP A 107 30.65 -15.22 -48.60
CA ASP A 107 30.72 -15.33 -50.07
C ASP A 107 31.95 -14.57 -50.59
#